data_AF-A0A529VL62-F1
#
_entry.id   AF-A0A529VL62-F1
#
_cell.length_a   1.000
_cell.length_b   1.000
_cell.length_c   1.000
_cell.angle_alpha   90.00
_cell.angle_beta   90.00
_cell.angle_gamma   90.00
#
_symmetry.space_group_name_H-M   'P 1'
#
loop_
_entity.id
_entity.type
_entity.pdbx_description
1 polymer ?
#
loop_
_entity_poly.entity_id
_entity_poly.type
_entity_poly.pdbx_seq_one_letter_code
_entity_poly.pdbx_strand_id
1 'polypeptide(L)'
;RNPFHRDEIIKVIYPRGRGVATSGTYARGQHIYNPRAGRDPITDIVSVTVIGLDVLEADRFATAAFAMGRNGILFLEQAEGLEGYLVDSNRRATPTSGFGASCQP
;
A
#
# COMPACT_ATOMS: atom_id res chain seq x y z
N ARG A 1 -8.11 6.54 -3.05
CA ARG A 1 -8.00 8.01 -2.93
C ARG A 1 -6.63 8.45 -3.42
N ASN A 2 -6.52 9.57 -4.13
CA ASN A 2 -5.22 10.14 -4.48
C ASN A 2 -4.58 10.78 -3.22
N PRO A 3 -3.34 10.38 -2.82
CA PRO A 3 -2.67 10.94 -1.66
C PRO A 3 -2.26 12.40 -1.85
N PHE A 4 -2.19 12.90 -3.09
CA PHE A 4 -1.84 14.28 -3.43
C PHE A 4 -3.07 15.20 -3.59
N HIS A 5 -4.20 14.66 -4.05
CA HIS A 5 -5.46 15.39 -4.26
C HIS A 5 -6.64 14.57 -3.74
N ARG A 6 -7.15 14.89 -2.55
CA ARG A 6 -8.06 13.99 -1.82
C ARG A 6 -9.40 13.70 -2.52
N ASP A 7 -9.81 14.58 -3.44
CA ASP A 7 -11.06 14.46 -4.20
C ASP A 7 -10.91 13.61 -5.47
N GLU A 8 -9.70 13.13 -5.78
CA GLU A 8 -9.43 12.30 -6.95
C GLU A 8 -9.31 10.81 -6.60
N ILE A 9 -9.70 9.98 -7.56
CA ILE A 9 -9.58 8.52 -7.49
C ILE A 9 -8.47 8.08 -8.47
N ILE A 10 -7.42 7.43 -7.94
CA ILE A 10 -6.36 6.83 -8.76
C ILE A 10 -6.76 5.47 -9.30
N LYS A 11 -7.45 4.67 -8.46
CA LYS A 11 -7.82 3.30 -8.77
C LYS A 11 -9.05 2.88 -7.99
N VAL A 12 -9.90 2.09 -8.63
CA VAL A 12 -11.08 1.43 -8.07
C VAL A 12 -10.83 -0.07 -8.06
N ILE A 13 -11.26 -0.75 -6.99
CA ILE A 13 -11.18 -2.20 -6.85
C ILE A 13 -12.49 -2.78 -6.33
N TYR A 14 -12.69 -4.07 -6.59
CA TYR A 14 -13.82 -4.89 -6.18
C TYR A 14 -13.26 -6.03 -5.31
N PRO A 15 -13.29 -5.93 -3.97
CA PRO A 15 -12.57 -6.84 -3.08
C PRO A 15 -13.14 -8.27 -3.05
N ARG A 16 -14.41 -8.48 -3.43
CA ARG A 16 -15.05 -9.82 -3.51
C ARG A 16 -14.88 -10.66 -2.22
N GLY A 17 -15.14 -10.04 -1.07
CA GLY A 17 -15.02 -10.69 0.24
C GLY A 17 -13.61 -10.67 0.85
N ARG A 18 -12.63 -10.05 0.17
CA ARG A 18 -11.28 -9.81 0.68
C ARG A 18 -11.19 -8.53 1.51
N GLY A 19 -10.19 -8.47 2.38
CA GLY A 19 -9.88 -7.25 3.12
C GLY A 19 -9.02 -6.28 2.31
N VAL A 20 -9.18 -4.98 2.59
CA VAL A 20 -8.40 -3.91 1.98
C VAL A 20 -7.97 -2.93 3.07
N ALA A 21 -6.70 -2.56 3.07
CA ALA A 21 -6.17 -1.51 3.94
C ALA A 21 -5.17 -0.64 3.20
N THR A 22 -5.05 0.62 3.61
CA THR A 22 -4.10 1.57 3.03
C THR A 22 -3.28 2.21 4.14
N SER A 23 -1.96 2.03 4.08
CA SER A 23 -1.01 2.80 4.88
C SER A 23 -0.50 3.99 4.08
N GLY A 24 -0.40 5.16 4.70
CA GLY A 24 0.07 6.37 4.05
C GLY A 24 0.26 7.53 5.01
N THR A 25 1.16 8.44 4.67
CA THR A 25 1.56 9.57 5.54
C THR A 25 0.66 10.80 5.34
N TYR A 26 -0.15 10.83 4.29
CA TYR A 26 -1.02 11.96 3.93
C TYR A 26 -2.16 12.25 4.92
N ALA A 27 -2.45 11.33 5.86
CA ALA A 27 -3.55 11.47 6.82
C ALA A 27 -3.08 11.93 8.20
N ARG A 28 -1.92 11.46 8.67
CA ARG A 28 -1.40 11.69 10.04
C ARG A 28 0.07 12.12 10.09
N GLY A 29 0.66 12.49 8.95
CA GLY A 29 2.09 12.78 8.86
C GLY A 29 2.97 11.53 8.96
N GLN A 30 4.26 11.72 9.25
CA GLN A 30 5.28 10.67 9.35
C GLN A 30 5.18 9.92 10.70
N HIS A 31 4.25 8.96 10.79
CA HIS A 31 4.00 8.16 12.00
C HIS A 31 4.37 6.69 11.86
N ILE A 32 4.73 6.25 10.64
CA ILE A 32 5.24 4.91 10.35
C ILE A 32 6.76 5.00 10.23
N TYR A 33 7.48 4.09 10.90
CA TYR A 33 8.94 4.05 10.89
C TYR A 33 9.45 2.64 10.58
N ASN A 34 10.68 2.53 10.09
CA ASN A 34 11.32 1.25 9.84
C ASN A 34 12.08 0.78 11.09
N PRO A 35 11.61 -0.26 11.81
CA PRO A 35 12.26 -0.70 13.04
C PRO A 35 13.69 -1.24 12.85
N ARG A 36 14.10 -1.54 11.61
CA ARG A 36 15.46 -2.01 11.27
C ARG A 36 16.40 -0.89 10.84
N ALA A 37 15.86 0.23 10.34
CA ALA A 37 16.64 1.36 9.81
C ALA A 37 16.61 2.60 10.71
N GLY A 38 15.92 2.53 11.86
CA GLY A 38 15.84 3.64 12.80
C GLY A 38 14.61 4.53 12.59
N ARG A 39 14.71 5.80 12.97
CA ARG A 39 13.58 6.76 12.94
C ARG A 39 13.63 7.73 11.75
N ASP A 40 14.49 7.46 10.77
CA ASP A 40 14.53 8.28 9.57
C ASP A 40 13.17 8.21 8.84
N PRO A 41 12.63 9.37 8.42
CA PRO A 41 11.32 9.42 7.79
C PRO A 41 11.32 8.72 6.44
N ILE A 42 10.21 8.08 6.11
CA ILE A 42 10.02 7.39 4.84
C ILE A 42 9.47 8.42 3.84
N THR A 43 10.29 8.82 2.87
CA THR A 43 10.00 9.93 1.93
C THR A 43 9.95 9.49 0.47
N ASP A 44 10.36 8.26 0.17
CA ASP A 44 10.39 7.69 -1.18
C ASP A 44 9.01 7.20 -1.64
N ILE A 45 8.09 6.98 -0.71
CA ILE A 45 6.71 6.54 -0.97
C ILE A 45 5.69 7.38 -0.21
N VAL A 46 4.44 7.42 -0.70
CA VAL A 46 3.35 8.20 -0.07
C VAL A 46 2.19 7.34 0.40
N SER A 47 1.97 6.18 -0.24
CA SER A 47 0.93 5.23 0.19
C SER A 47 1.17 3.82 -0.33
N VAL A 48 0.72 2.83 0.44
CA VAL A 48 0.62 1.43 0.01
C VAL A 48 -0.79 0.94 0.35
N THR A 49 -1.51 0.43 -0.65
CA THR A 49 -2.76 -0.29 -0.46
C THR A 49 -2.51 -1.79 -0.60
N VAL A 50 -3.06 -2.59 0.31
CA VAL A 50 -2.94 -4.04 0.31
C VAL A 50 -4.32 -4.68 0.28
N ILE A 51 -4.45 -5.72 -0.52
CA ILE A 51 -5.61 -6.63 -0.55
C ILE A 51 -5.15 -7.96 0.05
N GLY A 52 -5.83 -8.44 1.09
CA GLY A 52 -5.50 -9.67 1.81
C GLY A 52 -6.69 -10.61 1.92
N LEU A 53 -6.54 -11.74 2.63
CA LEU A 53 -7.66 -12.64 2.91
C LEU A 53 -8.78 -11.92 3.68
N ASP A 54 -8.39 -11.13 4.67
CA ASP A 54 -9.27 -10.30 5.50
C ASP A 54 -8.62 -8.95 5.81
N VAL A 55 -9.34 -8.11 6.58
CA VAL A 55 -8.86 -6.76 6.93
C VAL A 55 -7.65 -6.78 7.86
N LEU A 56 -7.53 -7.81 8.71
CA LEU A 56 -6.42 -7.94 9.65
C LEU A 56 -5.11 -8.16 8.88
N GLU A 57 -5.10 -9.10 7.93
CA GLU A 57 -3.93 -9.36 7.10
C GLU A 57 -3.59 -8.16 6.21
N ALA A 58 -4.61 -7.55 5.59
CA ALA A 58 -4.41 -6.37 4.77
C ALA A 58 -3.75 -5.22 5.55
N ASP A 59 -4.26 -4.90 6.75
CA ASP A 59 -3.77 -3.78 7.56
C ASP A 59 -2.37 -4.04 8.12
N ARG A 60 -2.14 -5.26 8.62
CA ARG A 60 -0.83 -5.70 9.11
C ARG A 60 0.25 -5.53 8.05
N PHE A 61 -0.02 -6.00 6.84
CA PHE A 61 0.96 -5.95 5.76
C PHE A 61 1.04 -4.59 5.07
N ALA A 62 -0.03 -3.79 5.03
CA ALA A 62 0.06 -2.41 4.55
C ALA A 62 1.08 -1.61 5.37
N THR A 63 1.04 -1.75 6.70
CA THR A 63 1.97 -1.07 7.60
C THR A 63 3.40 -1.60 7.42
N ALA A 64 3.56 -2.93 7.39
CA ALA A 64 4.87 -3.56 7.20
C ALA A 64 5.52 -3.17 5.87
N ALA A 65 4.76 -3.23 4.77
CA ALA A 65 5.24 -2.86 3.44
C ALA A 65 5.56 -1.36 3.36
N PHE A 66 4.73 -0.50 3.97
CA PHE A 66 5.04 0.94 4.02
C PHE A 66 6.35 1.20 4.77
N ALA A 67 6.58 0.52 5.90
CA ALA A 67 7.82 0.62 6.67
C ALA A 67 9.08 0.17 5.89
N MET A 68 8.91 -0.64 4.83
CA MET A 68 9.99 -1.06 3.94
C MET A 68 10.28 -0.06 2.79
N GLY A 69 9.51 1.03 2.67
CA GLY A 69 9.66 2.01 1.59
C GLY A 69 9.44 1.38 0.21
N ARG A 70 10.27 1.73 -0.79
CA ARG A 70 10.21 1.16 -2.15
C ARG A 70 10.27 -0.37 -2.20
N ASN A 71 10.93 -1.01 -1.23
CA ASN A 71 11.02 -2.48 -1.19
C ASN A 71 9.71 -3.14 -0.77
N GLY A 72 8.76 -2.39 -0.20
CA GLY A 72 7.48 -2.90 0.28
C GLY A 72 6.66 -3.58 -0.81
N ILE A 73 6.68 -3.07 -2.05
CA ILE A 73 5.93 -3.70 -3.14
C ILE A 73 6.55 -5.03 -3.57
N LEU A 74 7.88 -5.16 -3.54
CA LEU A 74 8.58 -6.41 -3.86
C LEU A 74 8.33 -7.47 -2.79
N PHE A 75 8.24 -7.04 -1.53
CA PHE A 75 7.85 -7.90 -0.42
C PHE A 75 6.42 -8.43 -0.59
N LEU A 76 5.47 -7.58 -0.99
CA LEU A 76 4.08 -8.00 -1.25
C LEU A 76 3.98 -8.93 -2.46
N GLU A 77 4.76 -8.69 -3.53
CA GLU A 77 4.79 -9.55 -4.72
C GLU A 77 5.18 -10.99 -4.41
N GLN A 78 6.00 -11.21 -3.37
CA GLN A 78 6.46 -12.54 -2.96
C GLN A 78 5.53 -13.21 -1.93
N ALA A 79 4.55 -12.47 -1.40
CA ALA A 79 3.69 -12.96 -0.34
C ALA A 79 2.41 -13.58 -0.92
N GLU A 80 2.26 -14.89 -0.74
CA GLU A 80 1.07 -15.61 -1.20
C GLU A 80 -0.21 -15.03 -0.57
N GLY A 81 -1.24 -14.84 -1.41
CA GLY A 81 -2.54 -14.35 -0.95
C GLY A 81 -2.58 -12.85 -0.64
N LEU A 82 -1.54 -12.09 -1.00
CA LEU A 82 -1.54 -10.63 -0.92
C LEU A 82 -1.42 -9.99 -2.30
N GLU A 83 -2.06 -8.84 -2.47
CA GLU A 83 -1.80 -7.96 -3.61
C GLU A 83 -1.56 -6.55 -3.11
N GLY A 84 -0.70 -5.79 -3.81
CA GLY A 84 -0.25 -4.47 -3.42
C GLY A 84 -0.44 -3.42 -4.51
N TYR A 85 -0.64 -2.18 -4.07
CA TYR A 85 -0.62 -0.99 -4.93
C TYR A 85 0.13 0.14 -4.22
N LEU A 86 1.37 0.35 -4.62
CA LEU A 86 2.25 1.36 -4.05
C LEU A 86 2.22 2.62 -4.90
N VAL A 87 2.12 3.79 -4.26
CA VAL A 87 2.27 5.10 -4.90
C VAL A 87 3.51 5.78 -4.32
N ASP A 88 4.43 6.17 -5.20
CA ASP A 88 5.68 6.83 -4.84
C ASP A 88 5.55 8.37 -4.77
N SER A 89 6.57 9.04 -4.24
CA SER A 89 6.60 10.51 -4.17
C SER A 89 6.68 11.20 -5.54
N ASN A 90 7.01 10.46 -6.61
CA ASN A 90 6.99 10.94 -8.00
C ASN A 90 5.64 10.74 -8.68
N ARG A 91 4.59 10.38 -7.92
CA ARG A 91 3.23 10.12 -8.41
C ARG A 91 3.14 8.91 -9.34
N ARG A 92 4.10 7.99 -9.27
CA ARG A 92 4.05 6.73 -10.01
C ARG A 92 3.42 5.67 -9.13
N ALA A 93 2.55 4.88 -9.74
CA ALA A 93 1.94 3.74 -9.09
C ALA A 93 2.54 2.43 -9.60
N THR A 94 2.84 1.53 -8.69
CA THR A 94 3.38 0.20 -8.95
C THR A 94 2.44 -0.84 -8.31
N PRO A 95 1.65 -1.57 -9.12
CA PRO A 95 0.87 -2.71 -8.63
C PRO A 95 1.74 -3.97 -8.54
N THR A 96 1.33 -4.92 -7.69
CA THR A 96 1.74 -6.32 -7.83
C THR A 96 1.12 -6.96 -9.08
N SER A 97 1.69 -8.06 -9.55
CA SER A 97 1.29 -8.68 -10.82
C SER A 97 -0.18 -9.14 -10.84
N GLY A 98 -0.73 -9.63 -9.72
CA GLY A 98 -2.10 -10.11 -9.61
C GLY A 98 -3.14 -9.02 -9.27
N PHE A 99 -2.72 -7.81 -8.90
CA PHE A 99 -3.61 -6.73 -8.44
C PHE A 99 -4.73 -6.41 -9.44
N GLY A 100 -4.44 -6.54 -10.74
CA GLY A 100 -5.39 -6.28 -11.82
C GLY A 100 -6.68 -7.11 -11.74
N ALA A 101 -6.63 -8.32 -11.18
CA ALA A 101 -7.81 -9.18 -11.01
C ALA A 101 -8.88 -8.54 -10.10
N SER A 102 -8.46 -7.67 -9.17
CA SER A 102 -9.37 -6.94 -8.29
C SER A 102 -9.92 -5.66 -8.91
N CYS A 103 -9.49 -5.26 -10.12
CA CYS A 103 -9.93 -4.01 -10.76
C CYS A 103 -11.19 -4.17 -11.62
N GLN A 104 -11.61 -5.42 -11.89
CA GLN A 104 -12.81 -5.71 -12.68
C GLN A 104 -14.01 -5.96 -11.76
N PRO A 105 -15.22 -5.51 -12.14
CA PRO A 105 -16.46 -5.78 -11.41
C PRO A 105 -16.73 -7.26 -11.20
#